data_AF-A0A554IAT5-F1
#
_entry.id   AF-A0A554IAT5-F1
#
_cell.length_a   1.000
_cell.length_b   1.000
_cell.length_c   1.000
_cell.angle_alpha   90.00
_cell.angle_beta   90.00
_cell.angle_gamma   90.00
#
_symmetry.space_group_name_H-M   'P 1'
#
loop_
_entity.id
_entity.type
_entity.pdbx_description
1 polymer ?
#
loop_
_entity_poly.entity_id
_entity_poly.type
_entity_poly.pdbx_seq_one_letter_code
_entity_poly.pdbx_strand_id
1 'polypeptide(L)'
;MGYDGKLLGEQAYLIGRSGNVAAALYQKFSKINLASSYRFDNEVLEDFLENFAKKVDVPPQEALFKFEIGRVTAFQPSSTGQALDRQKAKADLAKFVSPPASGTIKLSTVPIEPKVKTSQVNNLGIKELLGEGESFFRGSIAARVHNISLATLQLNGLLIAPGEVF
;
A
#
# COMPACT_ATOMS: atom_id res chain seq x y z
N MET A 1 -19.73 -9.76 9.10
CA MET A 1 -20.71 -10.23 8.10
C MET A 1 -22.03 -10.39 8.81
N GLY A 2 -23.05 -9.63 8.44
CA GLY A 2 -24.34 -9.65 9.13
C GLY A 2 -25.48 -9.83 8.11
N TYR A 3 -26.42 -10.71 8.45
CA TYR A 3 -27.67 -10.85 7.72
C TYR A 3 -28.52 -9.59 7.96
N ASP A 4 -28.95 -8.90 6.91
CA ASP A 4 -29.97 -7.84 7.02
C ASP A 4 -31.35 -8.49 7.22
N GLY A 5 -31.60 -8.94 8.44
CA GLY A 5 -32.84 -9.62 8.82
C GLY A 5 -34.07 -8.71 8.71
N LYS A 6 -33.89 -7.39 8.68
CA LYS A 6 -34.98 -6.42 8.57
C LYS A 6 -35.47 -6.32 7.12
N LEU A 7 -34.54 -6.22 6.16
CA LEU A 7 -34.86 -6.18 4.74
C LEU A 7 -35.38 -7.52 4.23
N LEU A 8 -34.81 -8.65 4.70
CA LEU A 8 -35.34 -9.99 4.45
C LEU A 8 -36.71 -10.21 5.11
N GLY A 9 -36.91 -9.67 6.32
CA GLY A 9 -38.19 -9.70 7.03
C GLY A 9 -39.27 -8.93 6.30
N GLU A 10 -38.97 -7.75 5.77
CA GLU A 10 -39.89 -6.94 4.96
C GLU A 10 -40.20 -7.61 3.61
N GLN A 11 -39.21 -8.19 2.94
CA GLN A 11 -39.41 -8.95 1.70
C GLN A 11 -40.24 -10.21 1.94
N ALA A 12 -39.98 -10.96 3.01
CA ALA A 12 -40.77 -12.13 3.40
C ALA A 12 -42.20 -11.75 3.82
N TYR A 13 -42.38 -10.60 4.48
CA TYR A 13 -43.69 -10.08 4.88
C TYR A 13 -44.56 -9.66 3.70
N LEU A 14 -43.95 -9.19 2.61
CA LEU A 14 -44.65 -8.82 1.37
C LEU A 14 -45.01 -10.02 0.48
N ILE A 15 -44.28 -11.14 0.61
CA ILE A 15 -44.60 -12.40 -0.08
C ILE A 15 -45.82 -13.03 0.60
N GLY A 16 -46.97 -12.99 -0.07
CA GLY A 16 -48.21 -13.65 0.38
C GLY A 16 -49.29 -12.75 0.98
N ARG A 17 -49.08 -11.43 1.07
CA ARG A 17 -50.09 -10.48 1.57
C ARG A 17 -50.38 -9.27 0.66
N SER A 18 -49.93 -9.30 -0.60
CA SER A 18 -50.13 -8.23 -1.59
C SER A 18 -51.57 -8.08 -2.13
N GLY A 19 -52.59 -8.63 -1.45
CA GLY A 19 -54.00 -8.47 -1.81
C GLY A 19 -54.46 -9.21 -3.08
N ASN A 20 -53.55 -9.84 -3.83
CA ASN A 20 -53.85 -10.55 -5.08
C ASN A 20 -53.51 -12.05 -4.98
N VAL A 21 -54.55 -12.89 -4.86
CA VAL A 21 -54.45 -14.35 -4.67
C VAL A 21 -53.73 -15.06 -5.83
N ALA A 22 -53.88 -14.54 -7.06
CA ALA A 22 -53.21 -15.05 -8.24
C ALA A 22 -51.68 -14.79 -8.22
N ALA A 23 -51.25 -13.64 -7.72
CA ALA A 23 -49.84 -13.30 -7.57
C ALA A 23 -49.18 -14.14 -6.46
N ALA A 24 -49.89 -14.38 -5.36
CA ALA A 24 -49.42 -15.25 -4.28
C ALA A 24 -49.26 -16.72 -4.72
N LEU A 25 -50.18 -17.24 -5.56
CA LEU A 25 -50.06 -18.56 -6.18
C LEU A 25 -48.91 -18.63 -7.17
N TYR A 26 -48.73 -17.61 -8.02
CA TYR A 26 -47.63 -17.56 -8.98
C TYR A 26 -46.27 -17.50 -8.26
N GLN A 27 -46.16 -16.69 -7.20
CA GLN A 27 -44.97 -16.60 -6.36
C GLN A 27 -44.66 -17.90 -5.60
N LYS A 28 -45.69 -18.71 -5.26
CA LYS A 28 -45.53 -20.03 -4.63
C LYS A 28 -45.07 -21.11 -5.61
N PHE A 29 -45.42 -20.99 -6.89
CA PHE A 29 -45.01 -21.92 -7.95
C PHE A 29 -43.70 -21.50 -8.65
N SER A 30 -43.37 -20.21 -8.66
CA SER A 30 -42.06 -19.73 -9.10
C SER A 30 -41.06 -19.85 -7.96
N LYS A 31 -39.99 -20.64 -8.14
CA LYS A 31 -38.81 -20.60 -7.25
C LYS A 31 -38.18 -19.21 -7.32
N ILE A 32 -38.60 -18.29 -6.45
CA ILE A 32 -37.93 -16.99 -6.30
C ILE A 32 -36.57 -17.28 -5.65
N ASN A 33 -35.53 -17.18 -6.47
CA ASN A 33 -34.16 -17.25 -5.99
C ASN A 33 -33.82 -15.89 -5.38
N LEU A 34 -34.09 -15.72 -4.08
CA LEU A 34 -33.61 -14.56 -3.33
C LEU A 34 -32.09 -14.69 -3.23
N ALA A 35 -31.38 -14.09 -4.19
CA ALA A 35 -29.93 -14.01 -4.12
C ALA A 35 -29.56 -13.35 -2.78
N SER A 36 -28.86 -14.08 -1.91
CA SER A 36 -28.43 -13.58 -0.61
C SER A 36 -27.63 -12.29 -0.84
N SER A 37 -28.19 -11.14 -0.45
CA SER A 37 -27.51 -9.85 -0.54
C SER A 37 -26.53 -9.76 0.62
N TYR A 38 -25.31 -10.23 0.41
CA TYR A 38 -24.24 -10.04 1.37
C TYR A 38 -23.82 -8.57 1.36
N ARG A 39 -23.99 -7.88 2.50
CA ARG A 39 -23.50 -6.52 2.71
C ARG A 39 -22.40 -6.56 3.76
N PHE A 40 -21.31 -5.84 3.50
CA PHE A 40 -20.33 -5.58 4.54
C PHE A 40 -20.93 -4.59 5.54
N ASP A 41 -20.60 -4.81 6.81
CA ASP A 41 -20.69 -3.73 7.78
C ASP A 41 -19.57 -2.74 7.43
N ASN A 42 -19.95 -1.49 7.15
CA ASN A 42 -19.01 -0.47 6.69
C ASN A 42 -17.94 -0.16 7.75
N GLU A 43 -18.27 -0.25 9.03
CA GLU A 43 -17.33 0.02 10.13
C GLU A 43 -16.29 -1.10 10.20
N VAL A 44 -16.74 -2.36 10.20
CA VAL A 44 -15.85 -3.53 10.21
C VAL A 44 -14.94 -3.58 8.98
N LEU A 45 -15.45 -3.18 7.82
CA LEU A 45 -14.68 -3.12 6.58
C LEU A 45 -13.62 -2.00 6.63
N GLU A 46 -13.96 -0.82 7.13
CA GLU A 46 -13.01 0.28 7.27
C GLU A 46 -11.90 -0.08 8.25
N ASP A 47 -12.23 -0.65 9.42
CA ASP A 47 -11.25 -1.09 10.40
C ASP A 47 -10.31 -2.15 9.83
N PHE A 48 -10.84 -3.09 9.04
CA PHE A 48 -10.02 -4.09 8.35
C PHE A 48 -9.06 -3.42 7.36
N LEU A 49 -9.57 -2.51 6.52
CA LEU A 49 -8.75 -1.81 5.52
C LEU A 49 -7.72 -0.90 6.16
N GLU A 50 -8.02 -0.27 7.31
CA GLU A 50 -7.07 0.54 8.05
C GLU A 50 -5.93 -0.31 8.62
N ASN A 51 -6.26 -1.43 9.25
CA ASN A 51 -5.27 -2.36 9.79
C ASN A 51 -4.43 -3.01 8.68
N PHE A 52 -5.03 -3.25 7.51
CA PHE A 52 -4.30 -3.74 6.34
C PHE A 52 -3.40 -2.67 5.75
N ALA A 53 -3.89 -1.43 5.61
CA ALA A 53 -3.12 -0.29 5.14
C ALA A 53 -1.88 -0.05 5.99
N LYS A 54 -1.97 -0.13 7.33
CA LYS A 54 -0.81 -0.02 8.23
C LYS A 54 0.32 -1.01 7.95
N LYS A 55 0.04 -2.13 7.28
CA LYS A 55 1.03 -3.16 6.91
C LYS A 55 1.58 -3.00 5.50
N VAL A 56 0.84 -2.34 4.61
CA VAL A 56 1.15 -2.27 3.18
C VAL A 56 1.57 -0.88 2.74
N ASP A 57 1.08 0.16 3.41
CA ASP A 57 1.41 1.54 3.12
C ASP A 57 2.88 1.81 3.48
N VAL A 58 3.60 2.36 2.52
CA VAL A 58 4.97 2.84 2.69
C VAL A 58 4.96 4.34 2.41
N PRO A 59 5.32 5.19 3.38
CA PRO A 59 5.37 6.62 3.14
C PRO A 59 6.43 6.97 2.08
N PRO A 60 6.23 8.02 1.28
CA PRO A 60 7.28 8.51 0.39
C PRO A 60 8.47 9.01 1.21
N GLN A 61 9.65 8.86 0.63
CA GLN A 61 10.89 9.38 1.19
C GLN A 61 11.29 10.64 0.44
N GLU A 62 11.45 11.73 1.17
CA GLU A 62 11.89 13.01 0.60
C GLU A 62 13.40 13.00 0.35
N ALA A 63 13.83 13.67 -0.73
CA ALA A 63 15.25 13.83 -1.00
C ALA A 63 15.92 14.86 -0.08
N LEU A 64 17.17 14.58 0.27
CA LEU A 64 18.07 15.49 0.98
C LEU A 64 19.44 15.46 0.34
N PHE A 65 19.99 16.64 0.04
CA PHE A 65 21.35 16.79 -0.45
C PHE A 65 22.01 17.96 0.26
N LYS A 66 23.12 17.71 0.96
CA LYS A 66 23.96 18.76 1.56
C LYS A 66 25.40 18.59 1.13
N PHE A 67 25.99 19.68 0.66
CA PHE A 67 27.36 19.75 0.19
C PHE A 67 28.07 20.92 0.84
N GLU A 68 29.09 20.64 1.63
CA GLU A 68 29.83 21.61 2.42
C GLU A 68 31.33 21.31 2.29
N ILE A 69 32.14 22.35 2.06
CA ILE A 69 33.61 22.24 2.04
C ILE A 69 34.11 21.13 1.08
N GLY A 70 33.49 21.03 -0.11
CA GLY A 70 33.90 20.06 -1.13
C GLY A 70 33.45 18.62 -0.88
N ARG A 71 32.63 18.34 0.15
CA ARG A 71 32.14 17.00 0.47
C ARG A 71 30.63 16.95 0.68
N VAL A 72 30.04 15.79 0.36
CA VAL A 72 28.64 15.49 0.66
C VAL A 72 28.52 15.12 2.14
N THR A 73 27.77 15.93 2.89
CA THR A 73 27.56 15.73 4.33
C THR A 73 26.22 15.07 4.64
N ALA A 74 25.26 15.14 3.70
CA ALA A 74 24.02 14.39 3.76
C ALA A 74 23.56 14.04 2.35
N PHE A 75 23.27 12.77 2.11
CA PHE A 75 22.68 12.27 0.88
C PHE A 75 21.53 11.34 1.23
N GLN A 76 20.34 11.69 0.78
CA GLN A 76 19.17 10.85 0.86
C GLN A 76 18.43 10.96 -0.48
N PRO A 77 18.38 9.89 -1.28
CA PRO A 77 17.57 9.89 -2.49
C PRO A 77 16.08 9.93 -2.12
N SER A 78 15.27 10.56 -2.95
CA SER A 78 13.81 10.45 -2.84
C SER A 78 13.35 9.08 -3.32
N SER A 79 12.34 8.51 -2.66
CA SER A 79 11.70 7.25 -3.05
C SER A 79 10.18 7.39 -3.07
N THR A 80 9.55 6.82 -4.10
CA THR A 80 8.08 6.78 -4.22
C THR A 80 7.51 5.85 -3.16
N GLY A 81 6.59 6.37 -2.37
CA GLY A 81 5.80 5.59 -1.42
C GLY A 81 4.67 4.85 -2.11
N GLN A 82 3.91 4.09 -1.32
CA GLN A 82 2.70 3.41 -1.79
C GLN A 82 1.63 3.50 -0.71
N ALA A 83 0.37 3.64 -1.11
CA ALA A 83 -0.77 3.53 -0.22
C ALA A 83 -1.84 2.61 -0.79
N LEU A 84 -2.58 1.95 0.08
CA LEU A 84 -3.73 1.15 -0.29
C LEU A 84 -4.79 2.02 -0.97
N ASP A 85 -5.25 1.61 -2.15
CA ASP A 85 -6.42 2.22 -2.78
C ASP A 85 -7.69 1.74 -2.06
N ARG A 86 -8.09 2.46 -1.01
CA ARG A 86 -9.24 2.07 -0.17
C ARG A 86 -10.55 2.04 -0.96
N GLN A 87 -10.73 2.96 -1.90
CA GLN A 87 -11.98 3.02 -2.68
C GLN A 87 -12.09 1.80 -3.61
N LYS A 88 -10.99 1.47 -4.31
CA LYS A 88 -10.94 0.30 -5.15
C LYS A 88 -10.98 -0.99 -4.35
N ALA A 89 -10.29 -1.06 -3.22
CA ALA A 89 -10.35 -2.21 -2.32
C ALA A 89 -11.78 -2.51 -1.86
N LYS A 90 -12.56 -1.48 -1.47
CA LYS A 90 -13.98 -1.64 -1.13
C LYS A 90 -14.80 -2.17 -2.31
N ALA A 91 -14.59 -1.62 -3.50
CA ALA A 91 -15.31 -2.05 -4.70
C ALA A 91 -14.98 -3.50 -5.09
N ASP A 92 -13.71 -3.89 -5.01
CA ASP A 92 -13.24 -5.25 -5.33
C ASP A 92 -13.74 -6.26 -4.29
N LEU A 93 -13.75 -5.90 -3.02
CA LEU A 93 -14.34 -6.72 -1.96
C LEU A 93 -15.85 -6.88 -2.14
N ALA A 94 -16.58 -5.82 -2.48
CA ALA A 94 -18.02 -5.88 -2.72
C ALA A 94 -18.38 -6.83 -3.88
N LYS A 95 -17.60 -6.80 -4.96
CA LYS A 95 -17.77 -7.71 -6.11
C LYS A 95 -17.48 -9.16 -5.77
N PHE A 96 -16.51 -9.40 -4.90
CA PHE A 96 -16.09 -10.76 -4.54
C PHE A 96 -17.08 -11.50 -3.65
N VAL A 97 -17.86 -10.75 -2.85
CA VAL A 97 -18.81 -11.34 -1.90
C VAL A 97 -20.19 -11.58 -2.52
N SER A 98 -20.50 -10.98 -3.67
CA SER A 98 -21.79 -11.16 -4.33
C SER A 98 -21.64 -11.30 -5.86
N PRO A 99 -21.69 -12.53 -6.41
CA PRO A 99 -21.88 -13.82 -5.71
C PRO A 99 -20.64 -14.22 -4.90
N PRO A 100 -20.82 -14.97 -3.79
CA PRO A 100 -19.70 -15.39 -2.95
C PRO A 100 -18.76 -16.28 -3.76
N ALA A 101 -17.60 -15.73 -4.11
CA ALA A 101 -16.54 -16.45 -4.78
C ALA A 101 -15.52 -16.97 -3.76
N SER A 102 -15.01 -18.17 -3.97
CA SER A 102 -13.87 -18.71 -3.23
C SER A 102 -12.59 -18.33 -3.97
N GLY A 103 -11.62 -17.71 -3.29
CA GLY A 103 -10.38 -17.28 -3.94
C GLY A 103 -9.61 -16.20 -3.19
N THR A 104 -8.52 -15.75 -3.80
CA THR A 104 -7.65 -14.68 -3.28
C THR A 104 -7.92 -13.38 -4.03
N ILE A 105 -8.19 -12.30 -3.30
CA ILE A 105 -8.29 -10.95 -3.88
C ILE A 105 -6.94 -10.25 -3.75
N LYS A 106 -6.47 -9.65 -4.83
CA LYS A 106 -5.32 -8.75 -4.81
C LYS A 106 -5.82 -7.32 -4.68
N LEU A 107 -5.52 -6.67 -3.57
CA LEU A 107 -5.86 -5.26 -3.37
C LEU A 107 -4.80 -4.38 -4.05
N SER A 108 -5.25 -3.37 -4.78
CA SER A 108 -4.36 -2.45 -5.49
C SER A 108 -3.79 -1.39 -4.55
N THR A 109 -2.54 -1.00 -4.78
CA THR A 109 -1.92 0.19 -4.18
C THR A 109 -1.79 1.29 -5.23
N VAL A 110 -1.74 2.54 -4.75
CA VAL A 110 -1.43 3.73 -5.54
C VAL A 110 -0.07 4.28 -5.12
N PRO A 111 0.78 4.69 -6.07
CA PRO A 111 2.05 5.33 -5.76
C PRO A 111 1.82 6.71 -5.13
N ILE A 112 2.64 7.06 -4.15
CA ILE A 112 2.70 8.40 -3.56
C ILE A 112 4.05 9.01 -3.90
N GLU A 113 4.04 10.04 -4.74
CA GLU A 113 5.26 10.76 -5.10
C GLU A 113 5.76 11.62 -3.93
N PRO A 114 7.09 11.68 -3.71
CA PRO A 114 7.68 12.60 -2.76
C PRO A 114 7.51 14.05 -3.23
N LYS A 115 7.39 14.97 -2.28
CA LYS A 115 7.24 16.41 -2.58
C LYS A 115 8.53 17.01 -3.15
N VAL A 116 9.66 16.48 -2.70
CA VAL A 116 11.02 16.89 -3.06
C VAL A 116 11.74 15.67 -3.64
N LYS A 117 11.98 15.71 -4.94
CA LYS A 117 12.68 14.67 -5.70
C LYS A 117 14.19 14.87 -5.66
N THR A 118 14.95 13.79 -5.80
CA THR A 118 16.43 13.83 -5.87
C THR A 118 16.92 14.82 -6.91
N SER A 119 16.31 14.82 -8.09
CA SER A 119 16.64 15.72 -9.20
C SER A 119 16.42 17.20 -8.91
N GLN A 120 15.65 17.55 -7.86
CA GLN A 120 15.38 18.93 -7.48
C GLN A 120 16.38 19.48 -6.46
N VAL A 121 17.03 18.61 -5.67
CA VAL A 121 17.92 19.02 -4.57
C VAL A 121 19.40 19.10 -4.97
N ASN A 122 19.75 18.61 -6.17
CA ASN A 122 21.11 18.66 -6.67
C ASN A 122 21.14 19.11 -8.15
N ASN A 123 22.14 19.91 -8.50
CA ASN A 123 22.40 20.34 -9.88
C ASN A 123 23.48 19.49 -10.56
N LEU A 124 23.82 18.33 -9.98
CA LEU A 124 24.91 17.45 -10.41
C LEU A 124 24.45 16.36 -11.38
N GLY A 125 23.14 16.30 -11.66
CA GLY A 125 22.54 15.27 -12.51
C GLY A 125 22.35 13.93 -11.80
N ILE A 126 22.46 13.88 -10.47
CA ILE A 126 22.22 12.65 -9.68
C ILE A 126 20.71 12.40 -9.65
N LYS A 127 20.29 11.25 -10.17
CA LYS A 127 18.87 10.89 -10.32
C LYS A 127 18.39 9.93 -9.23
N GLU A 128 19.16 8.90 -8.96
CA GLU A 128 18.77 7.79 -8.08
C GLU A 128 19.98 7.10 -7.45
N LEU A 129 19.73 6.29 -6.43
CA LEU A 129 20.71 5.40 -5.83
C LEU A 129 20.83 4.13 -6.68
N LEU A 130 22.05 3.84 -7.15
CA LEU A 130 22.31 2.63 -7.94
C LEU A 130 22.55 1.39 -7.08
N GLY A 131 23.11 1.58 -5.87
CA GLY A 131 23.38 0.49 -4.95
C GLY A 131 23.92 0.99 -3.63
N GLU A 132 23.68 0.21 -2.59
CA GLU A 132 24.16 0.42 -1.23
C GLU A 132 24.61 -0.94 -0.67
N GLY A 133 25.61 -0.93 0.19
CA GLY A 133 26.11 -2.12 0.85
C GLY A 133 26.51 -1.80 2.28
N GLU A 134 26.01 -2.59 3.23
CA GLU A 134 26.37 -2.51 4.63
C GLU A 134 27.20 -3.71 5.05
N SER A 135 28.19 -3.48 5.92
CA SER A 135 29.02 -4.55 6.48
C SER A 135 29.31 -4.28 7.96
N PHE A 136 29.08 -5.28 8.80
CA PHE A 136 29.40 -5.22 10.22
C PHE A 136 30.86 -5.58 10.47
N PHE A 137 31.56 -4.79 11.28
CA PHE A 137 32.95 -5.05 11.65
C PHE A 137 33.21 -5.12 13.17
N ARG A 138 32.14 -5.14 13.98
CA ARG A 138 32.24 -5.37 15.43
C ARG A 138 32.97 -6.69 15.72
N GLY A 139 33.97 -6.66 16.60
CA GLY A 139 34.82 -7.81 16.92
C GLY A 139 35.98 -8.07 15.95
N SER A 140 36.18 -7.22 14.95
CA SER A 140 37.34 -7.32 14.06
C SER A 140 38.65 -6.99 14.78
N ILE A 141 39.76 -7.54 14.28
CA ILE A 141 41.11 -7.18 14.75
C ILE A 141 41.37 -5.67 14.60
N ALA A 142 42.15 -5.11 15.52
CA ALA A 142 42.42 -3.67 15.58
C ALA A 142 42.93 -3.08 14.25
N ALA A 143 43.79 -3.83 13.54
CA ALA A 143 44.31 -3.42 12.24
C ALA A 143 43.21 -3.21 11.18
N ARG A 144 42.20 -4.11 11.12
CA ARG A 144 41.07 -3.98 10.19
C ARG A 144 40.21 -2.76 10.53
N VAL A 145 39.91 -2.58 11.81
CA VAL A 145 39.12 -1.41 12.28
C VAL A 145 39.82 -0.10 11.92
N HIS A 146 41.13 -0.04 12.13
CA HIS A 146 41.94 1.13 11.76
C HIS A 146 41.91 1.40 10.25
N ASN A 147 42.14 0.38 9.42
CA ASN A 147 42.14 0.52 7.96
C ASN A 147 40.77 0.96 7.41
N ILE A 148 39.67 0.39 7.90
CA ILE A 148 38.32 0.79 7.51
C ILE A 148 38.04 2.24 7.93
N SER A 149 38.40 2.61 9.16
CA SER A 149 38.22 3.98 9.65
C SER A 149 39.00 5.00 8.81
N LEU A 150 40.28 4.73 8.55
CA LEU A 150 41.14 5.58 7.73
C LEU A 150 40.60 5.74 6.30
N ALA A 151 40.24 4.62 5.65
CA ALA A 151 39.64 4.64 4.31
C ALA A 151 38.32 5.41 4.28
N THR A 152 37.48 5.23 5.30
CA THR A 152 36.20 5.95 5.41
C THR A 152 36.41 7.46 5.56
N LEU A 153 37.39 7.91 6.36
CA LEU A 153 37.72 9.33 6.47
C LEU A 153 38.13 9.94 5.13
N GLN A 154 38.82 9.17 4.29
CA GLN A 154 39.25 9.64 2.97
C GLN A 154 38.11 9.66 1.95
N LEU A 155 37.30 8.60 1.89
CA LEU A 155 36.30 8.38 0.85
C LEU A 155 34.91 8.96 1.18
N ASN A 156 34.59 9.17 2.46
CA ASN A 156 33.25 9.60 2.85
C ASN A 156 32.92 10.99 2.28
N GLY A 157 31.79 11.06 1.58
CA GLY A 157 31.29 12.28 0.96
C GLY A 157 32.03 12.70 -0.32
N LEU A 158 32.91 11.85 -0.88
CA LEU A 158 33.58 12.12 -2.15
C LEU A 158 32.57 12.08 -3.31
N LEU A 159 32.60 13.09 -4.17
CA LEU A 159 31.88 13.10 -5.45
C LEU A 159 32.85 12.80 -6.58
N ILE A 160 32.40 11.97 -7.51
CA ILE A 160 33.17 11.58 -8.69
C ILE A 160 32.35 12.00 -9.90
N ALA A 161 32.91 12.85 -10.76
CA ALA A 161 32.20 13.30 -11.95
C ALA A 161 32.15 12.18 -13.02
N PRO A 162 31.22 12.26 -13.99
CA PRO A 162 31.18 11.31 -15.10
C PRO A 162 32.54 11.21 -15.82
N GLY A 163 33.12 10.01 -15.84
CA GLY A 163 34.41 9.74 -16.49
C GLY A 163 35.64 9.94 -15.60
N GLU A 164 35.49 10.40 -14.35
CA GLU A 164 36.58 10.47 -13.39
C GLU A 164 36.83 9.11 -12.71
N VAL A 165 38.07 8.91 -12.27
CA VAL A 165 38.52 7.76 -11.47
C VAL A 165 39.05 8.29 -10.14
N PHE A 166 38.72 7.61 -9.04
CA PHE A 166 39.16 7.95 -7.69
C PHE A 166 40.32 7.08 -7.22
#